data_AF-A0A1H7LB33-F1
#
_entry.id   AF-A0A1H7LB33-F1
#
_cell.length_a   1.000
_cell.length_b   1.000
_cell.length_c   1.000
_cell.angle_alpha   90.00
_cell.angle_beta   90.00
_cell.angle_gamma   90.00
#
_symmetry.space_group_name_H-M   'P 1'
#
loop_
_entity.id
_entity.type
_entity.pdbx_description
1 polymer ?
#
loop_
_entity_poly.entity_id
_entity_poly.type
_entity_poly.pdbx_seq_one_letter_code
_entity_poly.pdbx_strand_id
1 'polypeptide(L)'
;MFGGCTKLTSLDVSGFDTSKVTDMSWMFGGCSNLTALDLSGFETSSVTYMRCMFWSSGELSSLTLGENFKNIAKDAELLNGKGWVNVKDTSTVISGNGDFAVIESNGKNTYKRLPMPAYPTNIKVTYSEKYHQVRFTWDKVENAERYGIAVYLAGKWRIQTQDITDTVYTSPKNLTPGKTYKVAIAARVNDTWYTSNAIKNAVTVTIK
;
A
#
# COMPACT_ATOMS: atom_id res chain seq x y z
N MET A 1 22.84 -4.23 -0.87
CA MET A 1 23.54 -3.98 0.41
C MET A 1 22.64 -4.22 1.62
N PHE A 2 21.42 -3.67 1.65
CA PHE A 2 20.44 -3.84 2.74
C PHE A 2 19.28 -4.78 2.35
N GLY A 3 19.50 -5.63 1.34
CA GLY A 3 18.47 -6.53 0.83
C GLY A 3 17.96 -7.48 1.92
N GLY A 4 16.66 -7.52 2.14
CA GLY A 4 15.99 -8.38 3.12
C GLY A 4 16.01 -7.86 4.56
N CYS A 5 16.46 -6.63 4.82
CA CYS A 5 16.45 -6.04 6.15
C CYS A 5 15.02 -5.61 6.57
N THR A 6 14.13 -6.57 6.79
CA THR A 6 12.69 -6.34 7.06
C THR A 6 12.41 -5.53 8.32
N LYS A 7 13.31 -5.51 9.31
CA LYS A 7 13.16 -4.74 10.56
C LYS A 7 13.70 -3.31 10.47
N LEU A 8 14.30 -2.91 9.35
CA LEU A 8 14.90 -1.59 9.18
C LEU A 8 13.80 -0.53 9.03
N THR A 9 13.65 0.34 10.03
CA THR A 9 12.67 1.44 10.02
C THR A 9 13.27 2.78 9.61
N SER A 10 14.57 2.95 9.80
CA SER A 10 15.36 4.12 9.43
C SER A 10 16.74 3.70 8.97
N LEU A 11 17.31 4.42 8.01
CA LEU A 11 18.65 4.17 7.50
C LEU A 11 19.33 5.50 7.12
N ASP A 12 20.53 5.71 7.64
CA ASP A 12 21.40 6.79 7.21
C ASP A 12 22.46 6.23 6.23
N VAL A 13 22.49 6.78 5.02
CA VAL A 13 23.45 6.44 3.96
C VAL A 13 24.26 7.65 3.50
N SER A 14 24.19 8.77 4.22
CA SER A 14 24.80 10.05 3.81
C SER A 14 26.33 10.00 3.68
N GLY A 15 26.99 9.09 4.38
CA GLY A 15 28.45 8.90 4.34
C GLY A 15 28.96 7.93 3.27
N PHE A 16 28.10 7.40 2.39
CA PHE A 16 28.50 6.35 1.45
C PHE A 16 29.11 6.94 0.19
N ASP A 17 30.35 6.57 -0.12
CA ASP A 17 30.93 6.83 -1.44
C ASP A 17 30.41 5.78 -2.44
N THR A 18 29.54 6.23 -3.35
CA THR A 18 28.92 5.40 -4.38
C THR A 18 29.48 5.67 -5.78
N SER A 19 30.50 6.53 -5.91
CA SER A 19 31.05 7.00 -7.18
C SER A 19 31.54 5.91 -8.13
N LYS A 20 31.91 4.74 -7.58
CA LYS A 20 32.43 3.58 -8.31
C LYS A 20 31.46 2.40 -8.36
N VAL A 21 30.26 2.53 -7.80
CA VAL A 21 29.28 1.44 -7.79
C VAL A 21 28.70 1.30 -9.20
N THR A 22 28.77 0.08 -9.75
CA THR A 22 28.19 -0.25 -11.06
C THR A 22 26.89 -1.03 -10.94
N ASP A 23 26.64 -1.69 -9.80
CA ASP A 23 25.44 -2.49 -9.56
C ASP A 23 24.79 -2.10 -8.22
N MET A 24 23.63 -1.48 -8.29
CA MET A 24 22.76 -1.15 -7.15
C MET A 24 21.53 -2.06 -7.08
N SER A 25 21.52 -3.17 -7.82
CA SER A 25 20.42 -4.12 -7.82
C SER A 25 20.13 -4.62 -6.41
N TRP A 26 18.86 -4.75 -6.05
CA TRP A 26 18.41 -5.23 -4.74
C TRP A 26 18.94 -4.44 -3.53
N MET A 27 19.47 -3.21 -3.72
CA MET A 27 20.18 -2.53 -2.65
C MET A 27 19.33 -2.30 -1.41
N PHE A 28 18.03 -2.03 -1.58
CA PHE A 28 17.03 -1.88 -0.52
C PHE A 28 15.87 -2.88 -0.66
N GLY A 29 16.00 -3.89 -1.53
CA GLY A 29 14.93 -4.84 -1.80
C GLY A 29 14.59 -5.66 -0.56
N GLY A 30 13.34 -5.67 -0.11
CA GLY A 30 12.89 -6.37 1.08
C GLY A 30 13.03 -5.57 2.38
N CYS A 31 13.39 -4.28 2.32
CA CYS A 31 13.31 -3.34 3.45
C CYS A 31 11.86 -2.94 3.71
N SER A 32 11.01 -3.91 4.07
CA SER A 32 9.55 -3.74 4.10
C SER A 32 9.05 -2.70 5.08
N ASN A 33 9.81 -2.39 6.15
CA ASN A 33 9.43 -1.41 7.18
C ASN A 33 10.12 -0.04 7.01
N LEU A 34 10.94 0.15 5.96
CA LEU A 34 11.63 1.41 5.71
C LEU A 34 10.65 2.40 5.08
N THR A 35 10.35 3.50 5.77
CA THR A 35 9.32 4.46 5.34
C THR A 35 9.88 5.64 4.55
N ALA A 36 11.13 6.02 4.83
CA ALA A 36 11.81 7.14 4.21
C ALA A 36 13.27 6.78 3.90
N LEU A 37 13.77 7.29 2.78
CA LEU A 37 15.17 7.12 2.39
C LEU A 37 15.70 8.39 1.71
N ASP A 38 16.87 8.82 2.13
CA ASP A 38 17.58 9.95 1.50
C ASP A 38 18.78 9.41 0.70
N LEU A 39 18.65 9.45 -0.63
CA LEU A 39 19.69 9.08 -1.59
C LEU A 39 20.35 10.32 -2.20
N SER A 40 20.27 11.48 -1.54
CA SER A 40 20.80 12.72 -2.13
C SER A 40 22.31 12.77 -2.27
N GLY A 41 23.04 11.92 -1.55
CA GLY A 41 24.49 11.74 -1.70
C GLY A 41 24.89 10.65 -2.68
N PHE A 42 23.95 9.97 -3.35
CA PHE A 42 24.28 8.87 -4.25
C PHE A 42 24.75 9.37 -5.62
N GLU A 43 25.85 8.81 -6.09
CA GLU A 43 26.43 8.99 -7.41
C GLU A 43 26.04 7.80 -8.29
N THR A 44 25.13 8.00 -9.25
CA THR A 44 24.67 6.91 -10.13
C THR A 44 25.27 6.96 -11.53
N SER A 45 26.25 7.84 -11.77
CA SER A 45 26.87 8.04 -13.10
C SER A 45 27.59 6.80 -13.64
N SER A 46 28.09 5.93 -12.75
CA SER A 46 28.77 4.68 -13.10
C SER A 46 27.85 3.45 -13.02
N VAL A 47 26.59 3.61 -12.59
CA VAL A 47 25.68 2.50 -12.33
C VAL A 47 25.08 2.00 -13.65
N THR A 48 25.24 0.69 -13.88
CA THR A 48 24.68 -0.01 -15.04
C THR A 48 23.44 -0.85 -14.69
N TYR A 49 23.28 -1.24 -13.41
CA TYR A 49 22.18 -2.09 -12.96
C TYR A 49 21.50 -1.51 -11.71
N MET A 50 20.19 -1.27 -11.79
CA MET A 50 19.33 -0.82 -10.67
C MET A 50 18.11 -1.71 -10.46
N ARG A 51 18.11 -2.93 -11.01
CA ARG A 51 16.94 -3.81 -10.97
C ARG A 51 16.58 -4.23 -9.54
N CYS A 52 15.29 -4.32 -9.25
CA CYS A 52 14.72 -4.73 -7.98
C CYS A 52 15.28 -3.94 -6.77
N MET A 53 15.82 -2.73 -6.99
CA MET A 53 16.45 -1.92 -5.94
C MET A 53 15.51 -1.67 -4.76
N PHE A 54 14.21 -1.56 -5.02
CA PHE A 54 13.14 -1.35 -4.04
C PHE A 54 12.11 -2.49 -3.98
N TRP A 55 12.40 -3.65 -4.59
CA TRP A 55 11.47 -4.79 -4.58
C TRP A 55 10.99 -5.09 -3.15
N SER A 56 9.69 -5.27 -2.94
CA SER A 56 9.12 -5.57 -1.61
C SER A 56 9.41 -4.50 -0.52
N SER A 57 9.73 -3.26 -0.89
CA SER A 57 9.86 -2.11 0.05
C SER A 57 8.53 -1.38 0.22
N GLY A 58 7.52 -2.11 0.72
CA GLY A 58 6.11 -1.71 0.69
C GLY A 58 5.78 -0.38 1.38
N GLU A 59 6.47 -0.08 2.49
CA GLU A 59 6.21 1.10 3.32
C GLU A 59 6.95 2.37 2.85
N LEU A 60 7.86 2.25 1.86
CA LEU A 60 8.64 3.39 1.39
C LEU A 60 7.73 4.40 0.70
N SER A 61 7.54 5.54 1.37
CA SER A 61 6.59 6.59 0.99
C SER A 61 7.23 7.97 0.88
N SER A 62 8.50 8.11 1.28
CA SER A 62 9.30 9.32 1.09
C SER A 62 10.67 8.96 0.54
N LEU A 63 11.06 9.60 -0.56
CA LEU A 63 12.35 9.36 -1.19
C LEU A 63 12.98 10.68 -1.62
N THR A 64 14.20 10.96 -1.15
CA THR A 64 14.97 12.12 -1.61
C THR A 64 16.03 11.67 -2.60
N LEU A 65 16.05 12.29 -3.78
CA LEU A 65 17.04 12.07 -4.83
C LEU A 65 17.93 13.30 -4.95
N GLY A 66 19.21 13.05 -5.19
CA GLY A 66 20.24 14.08 -5.36
C GLY A 66 20.39 14.47 -6.82
N GLU A 67 21.24 15.46 -7.07
CA GLU A 67 21.47 15.95 -8.44
C GLU A 67 22.06 14.87 -9.35
N ASN A 68 22.82 13.93 -8.80
CA ASN A 68 23.48 12.85 -9.54
C ASN A 68 22.63 11.59 -9.67
N PHE A 69 21.43 11.55 -9.07
CA PHE A 69 20.47 10.45 -9.19
C PHE A 69 19.31 10.88 -10.11
N LYS A 70 19.47 10.65 -11.42
CA LYS A 70 18.60 11.24 -12.45
C LYS A 70 17.28 10.51 -12.67
N ASN A 71 17.23 9.20 -12.45
CA ASN A 71 16.03 8.44 -12.77
C ASN A 71 15.84 7.19 -11.91
N ILE A 72 14.58 6.87 -11.64
CA ILE A 72 14.13 5.56 -11.17
C ILE A 72 13.35 4.95 -12.33
N ALA A 73 13.87 3.87 -12.87
CA ALA A 73 13.21 3.11 -13.93
C ALA A 73 12.27 2.05 -13.34
N LYS A 74 11.37 1.54 -14.19
CA LYS A 74 10.34 0.55 -13.80
C LYS A 74 10.95 -0.70 -13.17
N ASP A 75 12.10 -1.13 -13.66
CA ASP A 75 12.82 -2.32 -13.20
C ASP A 75 13.44 -2.16 -11.81
N ALA A 76 13.55 -0.95 -11.27
CA ALA A 76 13.90 -0.73 -9.87
C ALA A 76 12.79 -1.15 -8.89
N GLU A 77 11.57 -1.38 -9.39
CA GLU A 77 10.41 -1.93 -8.68
C GLU A 77 9.99 -1.11 -7.44
N LEU A 78 10.15 0.21 -7.52
CA LEU A 78 9.56 1.14 -6.54
C LEU A 78 8.04 1.13 -6.69
N LEU A 79 7.30 0.76 -5.64
CA LEU A 79 5.83 0.71 -5.72
C LEU A 79 5.23 2.07 -6.07
N ASN A 80 4.29 2.07 -7.01
CA ASN A 80 3.66 3.30 -7.48
C ASN A 80 2.45 3.71 -6.62
N GLY A 81 1.60 2.74 -6.25
CA GLY A 81 0.35 3.01 -5.53
C GLY A 81 -0.57 3.96 -6.31
N LYS A 82 -0.92 5.09 -5.71
CA LYS A 82 -1.69 6.17 -6.38
C LYS A 82 -0.80 7.18 -7.14
N GLY A 83 0.51 6.95 -7.14
CA GLY A 83 1.51 7.82 -7.75
C GLY A 83 2.38 8.53 -6.71
N TRP A 84 3.47 9.10 -7.19
CA TRP A 84 4.39 9.94 -6.44
C TRP A 84 4.23 11.39 -6.88
N VAL A 85 4.46 12.31 -5.94
CA VAL A 85 4.45 13.74 -6.18
C VAL A 85 5.76 14.36 -5.68
N ASN A 86 6.20 15.45 -6.29
CA ASN A 86 7.29 16.24 -5.73
C ASN A 86 6.75 17.04 -4.54
N VAL A 87 7.47 17.10 -3.41
CA VAL A 87 7.03 17.90 -2.25
C VAL A 87 6.87 19.39 -2.57
N LYS A 88 7.59 19.90 -3.59
CA LYS A 88 7.47 21.28 -4.07
C LYS A 88 6.23 21.52 -4.95
N ASP A 89 5.66 20.47 -5.53
CA ASP A 89 4.40 20.49 -6.28
C ASP A 89 3.62 19.19 -6.05
N THR A 90 2.78 19.21 -5.02
CA THR A 90 1.97 18.05 -4.63
C THR A 90 0.73 17.85 -5.50
N SER A 91 0.46 18.75 -6.45
CA SER A 91 -0.70 18.67 -7.34
C SER A 91 -0.45 17.82 -8.58
N THR A 92 0.81 17.63 -8.95
CA THR A 92 1.23 16.89 -10.14
C THR A 92 1.75 15.50 -9.77
N VAL A 93 1.10 14.45 -10.29
CA VAL A 93 1.62 13.07 -10.20
C VAL A 93 2.69 12.85 -11.25
N ILE A 94 3.87 12.37 -10.83
CA ILE A 94 5.07 12.32 -11.66
C ILE A 94 5.52 10.91 -12.06
N SER A 95 4.86 9.86 -11.55
CA SER A 95 5.37 8.48 -11.61
C SER A 95 4.62 7.52 -12.55
N GLY A 96 3.70 8.04 -13.37
CA GLY A 96 2.87 7.26 -14.28
C GLY A 96 1.79 6.43 -13.57
N ASN A 97 1.11 5.55 -14.32
CA ASN A 97 -0.05 4.77 -13.87
C ASN A 97 0.22 3.25 -13.73
N GLY A 98 1.47 2.80 -13.91
CA GLY A 98 1.84 1.38 -13.78
C GLY A 98 1.97 0.93 -12.32
N ASP A 99 2.22 -0.36 -12.08
CA ASP A 99 2.42 -0.89 -10.72
C ASP A 99 3.68 -0.34 -10.04
N PHE A 100 4.70 -0.01 -10.85
CA PHE A 100 5.96 0.55 -10.40
C PHE A 100 6.16 1.98 -10.91
N ALA A 101 6.69 2.82 -10.03
CA ALA A 101 6.96 4.22 -10.29
C ALA A 101 8.12 4.37 -11.28
N VAL A 102 7.94 5.28 -12.25
CA VAL A 102 9.01 5.77 -13.10
C VAL A 102 9.21 7.24 -12.81
N ILE A 103 10.34 7.62 -12.21
CA ILE A 103 10.58 8.98 -11.73
C ILE A 103 11.80 9.55 -12.43
N GLU A 104 11.65 10.70 -13.07
CA GLU A 104 12.78 11.51 -13.54
C GLU A 104 13.02 12.66 -12.55
N SER A 105 14.28 12.87 -12.16
CA SER A 105 14.67 13.89 -11.20
C SER A 105 15.66 14.88 -11.79
N ASN A 106 15.32 16.15 -11.64
CA ASN A 106 16.17 17.28 -12.01
C ASN A 106 16.57 18.05 -10.76
N GLY A 107 17.84 17.92 -10.37
CA GLY A 107 18.37 18.49 -9.14
C GLY A 107 17.90 17.75 -7.88
N LYS A 108 18.22 18.28 -6.70
CA LYS A 108 17.82 17.68 -5.43
C LYS A 108 16.32 17.87 -5.15
N ASN A 109 15.59 16.75 -5.03
CA ASN A 109 14.16 16.75 -4.75
C ASN A 109 13.76 15.65 -3.78
N THR A 110 12.69 15.92 -3.02
CA THR A 110 12.01 14.91 -2.21
C THR A 110 10.66 14.60 -2.83
N TYR A 111 10.40 13.32 -3.00
CA TYR A 111 9.17 12.78 -3.54
C TYR A 111 8.40 12.07 -2.43
N LYS A 112 7.08 12.20 -2.45
CA LYS A 112 6.19 11.48 -1.55
C LYS A 112 5.20 10.64 -2.34
N ARG A 113 5.02 9.39 -1.93
CA ARG A 113 3.96 8.53 -2.46
C ARG A 113 2.62 9.03 -1.94
N LEU A 114 1.65 9.17 -2.83
CA LEU A 114 0.30 9.53 -2.44
C LEU A 114 -0.25 8.46 -1.49
N PRO A 115 -0.89 8.87 -0.37
CA PRO A 115 -1.35 7.93 0.65
C PRO A 115 -2.40 7.00 0.05
N MET A 116 -2.20 5.69 0.20
CA MET A 116 -3.26 4.72 -0.07
C MET A 116 -4.20 4.67 1.15
N PRO A 117 -5.51 4.58 0.93
CA PRO A 117 -6.44 4.43 2.04
C PRO A 117 -6.11 3.13 2.80
N ALA A 118 -5.84 3.25 4.09
CA ALA A 118 -5.63 2.10 4.99
C ALA A 118 -6.94 1.36 5.33
N TYR A 119 -7.94 1.42 4.44
CA TYR A 119 -9.24 0.81 4.61
C TYR A 119 -9.80 0.34 3.25
N PRO A 120 -10.63 -0.72 3.23
CA PRO A 120 -11.20 -1.25 2.00
C PRO A 120 -12.02 -0.21 1.22
N THR A 121 -11.76 -0.11 -0.08
CA THR A 121 -12.53 0.70 -1.03
C THR A 121 -13.20 -0.18 -2.09
N ASN A 122 -14.12 0.40 -2.87
CA ASN A 122 -14.83 -0.28 -3.96
C ASN A 122 -15.52 -1.59 -3.50
N ILE A 123 -16.18 -1.53 -2.33
CA ILE A 123 -16.92 -2.66 -1.78
C ILE A 123 -18.09 -3.00 -2.70
N LYS A 124 -18.08 -4.21 -3.26
CA LYS A 124 -19.16 -4.76 -4.08
C LYS A 124 -19.90 -5.83 -3.29
N VAL A 125 -21.22 -5.89 -3.49
CA VAL A 125 -22.11 -6.82 -2.80
C VAL A 125 -22.87 -7.64 -3.83
N THR A 126 -22.80 -8.96 -3.73
CA THR A 126 -23.62 -9.88 -4.53
C THR A 126 -24.42 -10.82 -3.65
N TYR A 127 -25.55 -11.28 -4.16
CA TYR A 127 -26.50 -12.10 -3.41
C TYR A 127 -26.69 -13.47 -4.06
N SER A 128 -26.82 -14.50 -3.22
CA SER A 128 -27.24 -15.83 -3.65
C SER A 128 -28.61 -16.16 -3.07
N GLU A 129 -29.65 -16.13 -3.90
CA GLU A 129 -31.02 -16.54 -3.52
C GLU A 129 -31.09 -18.01 -3.12
N LYS A 130 -30.33 -18.87 -3.82
CA LYS A 130 -30.30 -20.32 -3.52
C LYS A 130 -29.82 -20.64 -2.10
N TYR A 131 -28.89 -19.85 -1.55
CA TYR A 131 -28.26 -20.13 -0.26
C TYR A 131 -28.57 -19.08 0.82
N HIS A 132 -29.34 -18.06 0.46
CA HIS A 132 -29.55 -16.84 1.22
C HIS A 132 -28.26 -16.28 1.83
N GLN A 133 -27.25 -16.06 0.97
CA GLN A 133 -25.92 -15.57 1.35
C GLN A 133 -25.60 -14.24 0.67
N VAL A 134 -24.79 -13.44 1.35
CA VAL A 134 -24.20 -12.21 0.81
C VAL A 134 -22.71 -12.43 0.62
N ARG A 135 -22.19 -12.06 -0.55
CA ARG A 135 -20.76 -12.03 -0.83
C ARG A 135 -20.31 -10.58 -0.99
N PHE A 136 -19.23 -10.24 -0.30
CA PHE A 136 -18.56 -8.96 -0.34
C PHE A 136 -17.21 -9.13 -1.05
N THR A 137 -16.87 -8.22 -1.95
CA THR A 137 -15.50 -8.08 -2.48
C THR A 137 -15.05 -6.64 -2.38
N TRP A 138 -13.75 -6.39 -2.29
CA TRP A 138 -13.17 -5.05 -2.19
C TRP A 138 -11.80 -4.98 -2.85
N ASP A 139 -11.29 -3.77 -3.03
CA ASP A 139 -9.92 -3.56 -3.49
C ASP A 139 -8.92 -3.86 -2.39
N LYS A 140 -7.78 -4.49 -2.74
CA LYS A 140 -6.72 -4.78 -1.79
C LYS A 140 -6.19 -3.48 -1.17
N VAL A 141 -6.16 -3.45 0.15
CA VAL A 141 -5.48 -2.40 0.93
C VAL A 141 -3.99 -2.73 0.96
N GLU A 142 -3.18 -1.74 0.64
CA GLU A 142 -1.72 -1.88 0.65
C GLU A 142 -1.23 -2.27 2.05
N ASN A 143 -0.34 -3.28 2.12
CA ASN A 143 0.22 -3.83 3.35
C ASN A 143 -0.80 -4.34 4.39
N ALA A 144 -2.05 -4.56 4.00
CA ALA A 144 -3.04 -5.15 4.89
C ALA A 144 -2.68 -6.61 5.22
N GLU A 145 -2.51 -6.85 6.51
CA GLU A 145 -2.24 -8.16 7.09
C GLU A 145 -3.51 -9.01 7.13
N ARG A 146 -4.64 -8.36 7.48
CA ARG A 146 -5.94 -8.99 7.69
C ARG A 146 -7.08 -8.01 7.37
N TYR A 147 -8.25 -8.57 7.13
CA TYR A 147 -9.52 -7.85 7.06
C TYR A 147 -10.50 -8.39 8.09
N GLY A 148 -11.39 -7.52 8.52
CA GLY A 148 -12.44 -7.85 9.47
C GLY A 148 -13.79 -7.32 9.03
N ILE A 149 -14.82 -8.08 9.36
CA ILE A 149 -16.21 -7.78 9.07
C ILE A 149 -16.91 -7.49 10.39
N ALA A 150 -17.55 -6.33 10.49
CA ALA A 150 -18.42 -5.98 11.60
C ALA A 150 -19.82 -5.67 11.10
N VAL A 151 -20.83 -6.09 11.85
CA VAL A 151 -22.25 -5.85 11.55
C VAL A 151 -22.85 -5.00 12.65
N TYR A 152 -23.65 -4.01 12.28
CA TYR A 152 -24.35 -3.14 13.23
C TYR A 152 -25.66 -3.80 13.68
N LEU A 153 -25.74 -4.14 14.96
CA LEU A 153 -26.86 -4.86 15.57
C LEU A 153 -27.22 -4.22 16.91
N ALA A 154 -28.51 -3.93 17.10
CA ALA A 154 -29.05 -3.36 18.35
C ALA A 154 -28.26 -2.13 18.85
N GLY A 155 -27.96 -1.20 17.95
CA GLY A 155 -27.26 0.05 18.27
C GLY A 155 -25.74 -0.08 18.47
N LYS A 156 -25.14 -1.24 18.20
CA LYS A 156 -23.70 -1.48 18.41
C LYS A 156 -23.08 -2.26 17.26
N TRP A 157 -21.82 -1.98 16.96
CA TRP A 157 -21.03 -2.77 16.02
C TRP A 157 -20.58 -4.08 16.68
N ARG A 158 -20.72 -5.20 15.96
CA ARG A 158 -20.30 -6.53 16.40
C ARG A 158 -19.42 -7.18 15.35
N ILE A 159 -18.19 -7.52 15.73
CA ILE A 159 -17.25 -8.23 14.87
C ILE A 159 -17.80 -9.62 14.58
N GLN A 160 -17.85 -10.00 13.30
CA GLN A 160 -18.23 -11.33 12.82
C GLN A 160 -16.99 -12.19 12.54
N THR A 161 -15.95 -11.57 11.99
CA THR A 161 -14.65 -12.21 11.72
C THR A 161 -13.58 -11.13 11.57
N GLN A 162 -12.32 -11.48 11.81
CA GLN A 162 -11.17 -10.58 11.70
C GLN A 162 -9.92 -11.24 11.10
N ASP A 163 -10.06 -12.47 10.60
CA ASP A 163 -8.94 -13.31 10.16
C ASP A 163 -8.91 -13.49 8.64
N ILE A 164 -9.61 -12.61 7.90
CA ILE A 164 -9.68 -12.69 6.44
C ILE A 164 -8.35 -12.22 5.85
N THR A 165 -7.74 -13.01 4.99
CA THR A 165 -6.49 -12.65 4.27
C THR A 165 -6.71 -12.29 2.80
N ASP A 166 -7.86 -12.67 2.24
CA ASP A 166 -8.25 -12.37 0.87
C ASP A 166 -9.09 -11.08 0.80
N THR A 167 -9.43 -10.61 -0.40
CA THR A 167 -10.30 -9.43 -0.61
C THR A 167 -11.76 -9.81 -0.85
N VAL A 168 -12.17 -10.94 -0.28
CA VAL A 168 -13.52 -11.49 -0.41
C VAL A 168 -13.99 -12.12 0.89
N TYR A 169 -15.28 -11.94 1.19
CA TYR A 169 -15.95 -12.61 2.29
C TYR A 169 -17.36 -13.04 1.86
N THR A 170 -17.76 -14.25 2.22
CA THR A 170 -19.14 -14.72 2.05
C THR A 170 -19.73 -14.99 3.43
N SER A 171 -20.90 -14.42 3.70
CA SER A 171 -21.62 -14.61 4.96
C SER A 171 -21.95 -16.08 5.22
N PRO A 172 -22.31 -16.47 6.45
CA PRO A 172 -22.97 -17.76 6.71
C PRO A 172 -24.23 -17.94 5.85
N LYS A 173 -24.60 -19.21 5.61
CA LYS A 173 -25.80 -19.60 4.86
C LYS A 173 -27.07 -19.27 5.64
N ASN A 174 -28.19 -19.21 4.91
CA ASN A 174 -29.55 -19.12 5.47
C ASN A 174 -29.77 -17.87 6.32
N LEU A 175 -29.24 -16.72 5.90
CA LEU A 175 -29.61 -15.46 6.50
C LEU A 175 -31.11 -15.22 6.30
N THR A 176 -31.78 -14.64 7.30
CA THR A 176 -33.22 -14.41 7.25
C THR A 176 -33.59 -13.41 6.15
N PRO A 177 -34.40 -13.80 5.15
CA PRO A 177 -34.87 -12.88 4.12
C PRO A 177 -35.64 -11.68 4.69
N GLY A 178 -35.54 -10.54 4.02
CA GLY A 178 -36.16 -9.27 4.43
C GLY A 178 -35.44 -8.55 5.57
N LYS A 179 -34.42 -9.14 6.20
CA LYS A 179 -33.57 -8.43 7.17
C LYS A 179 -32.55 -7.55 6.46
N THR A 180 -32.34 -6.36 7.02
CA THR A 180 -31.34 -5.40 6.55
C THR A 180 -30.24 -5.24 7.59
N TYR A 181 -29.00 -5.24 7.12
CA TYR A 181 -27.79 -5.13 7.95
C TYR A 181 -26.91 -4.00 7.43
N LYS A 182 -26.31 -3.25 8.35
CA LYS A 182 -25.20 -2.35 8.03
C LYS A 182 -23.89 -3.08 8.33
N VAL A 183 -22.98 -3.14 7.36
CA VAL A 183 -21.75 -3.95 7.40
C VAL A 183 -20.55 -3.05 7.14
N ALA A 184 -19.58 -3.09 8.04
CA ALA A 184 -18.29 -2.42 7.90
C ALA A 184 -17.20 -3.45 7.61
N ILE A 185 -16.30 -3.13 6.69
CA ILE A 185 -15.13 -3.94 6.36
C ILE A 185 -13.89 -3.12 6.72
N ALA A 186 -13.10 -3.58 7.67
CA ALA A 186 -11.89 -2.91 8.13
C ALA A 186 -10.65 -3.68 7.66
N ALA A 187 -9.55 -2.97 7.46
CA ALA A 187 -8.23 -3.56 7.24
C ALA A 187 -7.37 -3.37 8.50
N ARG A 188 -6.48 -4.34 8.74
CA ARG A 188 -5.38 -4.26 9.71
C ARG A 188 -4.09 -4.01 8.93
N VAL A 189 -3.46 -2.86 9.17
CA VAL A 189 -2.20 -2.46 8.54
C VAL A 189 -1.26 -2.06 9.67
N ASN A 190 -0.04 -2.60 9.68
CA ASN A 190 0.97 -2.35 10.72
C ASN A 190 0.40 -2.56 12.13
N ASP A 191 -0.14 -3.76 12.38
CA ASP A 191 -0.79 -4.16 13.64
C ASP A 191 -2.00 -3.31 14.09
N THR A 192 -2.45 -2.35 13.28
CA THR A 192 -3.50 -1.38 13.63
C THR A 192 -4.76 -1.59 12.78
N TRP A 193 -5.91 -1.67 13.44
CA TRP A 193 -7.22 -1.74 12.78
C TRP A 193 -7.77 -0.35 12.44
N TYR A 194 -8.01 -0.09 11.16
CA TYR A 194 -8.55 1.19 10.67
C TYR A 194 -10.08 1.22 10.66
N THR A 195 -10.68 1.21 11.86
CA THR A 195 -12.14 1.03 12.04
C THR A 195 -12.98 2.27 11.75
N SER A 196 -12.49 3.48 12.01
CA SER A 196 -13.27 4.72 11.82
C SER A 196 -13.70 4.92 10.36
N ASN A 197 -12.78 4.70 9.41
CA ASN A 197 -13.09 4.77 7.98
C ASN A 197 -13.97 3.61 7.52
N ALA A 198 -13.79 2.41 8.08
CA ALA A 198 -14.65 1.26 7.79
C ALA A 198 -16.12 1.52 8.20
N ILE A 199 -16.33 2.12 9.38
CA ILE A 199 -17.67 2.48 9.88
C ILE A 199 -18.29 3.60 9.03
N LYS A 200 -17.49 4.61 8.66
CA LYS A 200 -17.92 5.73 7.80
C LYS A 200 -18.37 5.25 6.42
N ASN A 201 -17.70 4.24 5.87
CA ASN A 201 -17.95 3.69 4.53
C ASN A 201 -18.73 2.36 4.57
N ALA A 202 -19.43 2.07 5.67
CA ALA A 202 -20.18 0.84 5.81
C ALA A 202 -21.31 0.73 4.78
N VAL A 203 -21.50 -0.47 4.24
CA VAL A 203 -22.54 -0.78 3.25
C VAL A 203 -23.80 -1.31 3.92
N THR A 204 -24.95 -1.03 3.32
CA THR A 204 -26.24 -1.58 3.75
C THR A 204 -26.63 -2.73 2.82
N VAL A 205 -26.98 -3.88 3.39
CA VAL A 205 -27.39 -5.07 2.64
C VAL A 205 -28.73 -5.57 3.14
N THR A 206 -29.66 -5.84 2.22
CA THR A 206 -30.95 -6.47 2.50
C THR A 206 -30.92 -7.88 1.94
N ILE A 207 -31.21 -8.87 2.79
CA ILE A 207 -31.25 -10.28 2.40
C ILE A 207 -32.51 -10.52 1.56
N LYS A 208 -32.36 -11.09 0.36
CA LYS A 208 -33.49 -11.31 -0.56
C LYS A 208 -34.16 -12.67 -0.40
#